data_AF-A0A4Z1G494-F1
#
_entry.id   AF-A0A4Z1G494-F1
#
_cell.length_a   1.000
_cell.length_b   1.000
_cell.length_c   1.000
_cell.angle_alpha   90.00
_cell.angle_beta   90.00
_cell.angle_gamma   90.00
#
_symmetry.space_group_name_H-M   'P 1'
#
loop_
_entity.id
_entity.type
_entity.pdbx_description
1 polymer ?
#
loop_
_entity_poly.entity_id
_entity_poly.type
_entity_poly.pdbx_seq_one_letter_code
_entity_poly.pdbx_strand_id
1 'polypeptide(L)'
;MLKPVQYVKLAQSLPPQLQRFFARYPPQAILPQANAVNTTSDAATSEAVSKATLKTEETLDQPTHPAITEATSPFRPHKHPVTGKWHDPVFSLRRQADLCKLARQHGVEELLPISVKSTEEKLRKRMENGLRVKGTGVGQRVKGKESERTLKSRLEKRRKAMLEMPQMIQTWKERGHGRGWKKWPK
;
A
#
# COMPACT_ATOMS: atom_id res chain seq x y z
N MET A 1 -12.42 -11.08 -36.15
CA MET A 1 -11.08 -10.98 -35.55
C MET A 1 -10.26 -9.99 -36.37
N LEU A 2 -9.45 -9.14 -35.72
CA LEU A 2 -8.58 -8.22 -36.45
C LEU A 2 -7.46 -9.01 -37.14
N LYS A 3 -6.93 -8.47 -38.24
CA LYS A 3 -5.81 -9.08 -38.97
C LYS A 3 -4.48 -8.79 -38.25
N PRO A 4 -3.44 -9.64 -38.36
CA PRO A 4 -2.12 -9.42 -37.75
C PRO A 4 -1.56 -8.01 -38.01
N VAL A 5 -1.67 -7.52 -39.25
CA VAL A 5 -1.23 -6.18 -39.65
C VAL A 5 -1.96 -5.08 -38.88
N GLN A 6 -3.23 -5.26 -38.54
CA GLN A 6 -4.01 -4.30 -37.76
C GLN A 6 -3.51 -4.25 -36.30
N TYR A 7 -3.17 -5.39 -35.70
CA TYR A 7 -2.57 -5.42 -34.36
C TYR A 7 -1.22 -4.72 -34.32
N VAL A 8 -0.39 -4.89 -35.36
CA VAL A 8 0.88 -4.15 -35.49
C VAL A 8 0.64 -2.65 -35.58
N LYS A 9 -0.33 -2.19 -36.38
CA LYS A 9 -0.70 -0.77 -36.46
C LYS A 9 -1.20 -0.23 -35.11
N LEU A 10 -1.97 -1.02 -34.35
CA LEU A 10 -2.40 -0.63 -33.00
C LEU A 10 -1.22 -0.51 -32.04
N ALA A 11 -0.28 -1.45 -32.05
CA ALA A 11 0.93 -1.38 -31.24
C ALA A 11 1.80 -0.14 -31.62
N GLN A 12 1.88 0.17 -32.91
CA GLN A 12 2.58 1.36 -33.42
C GLN A 12 1.85 2.67 -33.06
N SER A 13 0.54 2.64 -32.80
CA SER A 13 -0.23 3.82 -32.37
C SER A 13 -0.07 4.16 -30.88
N LEU A 14 0.59 3.29 -30.10
CA LEU A 14 0.85 3.55 -28.69
C LEU A 14 1.76 4.78 -28.48
N PRO A 15 1.62 5.50 -27.35
CA PRO A 15 2.53 6.58 -26.99
C PRO A 15 4.00 6.15 -27.02
N PRO A 16 4.92 7.03 -27.47
CA PRO A 16 6.34 6.68 -27.61
C PRO A 16 6.98 6.30 -26.27
N GLN A 17 6.46 6.80 -25.16
CA GLN A 17 6.93 6.42 -23.81
C GLN A 17 6.66 4.94 -23.51
N LEU A 18 5.48 4.43 -23.86
CA LEU A 18 5.13 3.02 -23.67
C LEU A 18 5.90 2.14 -24.65
N GLN A 19 6.03 2.56 -25.90
CA GLN A 19 6.83 1.83 -26.89
C GLN A 19 8.29 1.68 -26.46
N ARG A 20 8.93 2.75 -26.00
CA ARG A 20 10.31 2.71 -25.47
C ARG A 20 10.42 1.83 -24.23
N PHE A 21 9.41 1.86 -23.37
CA PHE A 21 9.37 1.01 -22.18
C PHE A 21 9.33 -0.47 -22.58
N PHE A 22 8.37 -0.88 -23.42
CA PHE A 22 8.23 -2.27 -23.86
C PHE A 22 9.39 -2.74 -24.73
N ALA A 23 10.01 -1.87 -25.52
CA ALA A 23 11.23 -2.19 -26.26
C ALA A 23 12.42 -2.50 -25.33
N ARG A 24 12.53 -1.81 -24.19
CA ARG A 24 13.62 -2.02 -23.23
C ARG A 24 13.32 -3.16 -22.25
N TYR A 25 12.06 -3.28 -21.84
CA TYR A 25 11.56 -4.25 -20.88
C TYR A 25 10.38 -5.00 -21.51
N PRO A 26 10.65 -5.99 -22.38
CA PRO A 26 9.60 -6.78 -23.00
C PRO A 26 8.97 -7.73 -21.94
N PRO A 27 7.64 -7.75 -21.80
CA PRO A 27 6.97 -8.72 -20.93
C PRO A 27 7.01 -10.11 -21.57
N GLN A 28 7.03 -11.15 -20.72
CA GLN A 28 7.09 -12.54 -21.18
C GLN A 28 5.89 -12.93 -22.07
N ALA A 29 4.73 -12.29 -21.89
CA ALA A 29 3.54 -12.55 -22.68
C ALA A 29 3.70 -12.25 -24.19
N ILE A 30 4.65 -11.39 -24.57
CA ILE A 30 4.87 -10.98 -25.98
C ILE A 30 6.09 -11.72 -26.57
N LEU A 31 6.94 -12.30 -25.73
CA LEU A 31 8.09 -13.05 -26.21
C LEU A 31 7.62 -14.35 -26.87
N PRO A 32 8.24 -14.77 -27.99
CA PRO A 32 7.94 -16.06 -28.58
C PRO A 32 8.25 -17.15 -27.56
N GLN A 33 7.24 -17.92 -27.16
CA GLN A 33 7.46 -19.14 -26.38
C GLN A 33 8.31 -20.07 -27.24
N ALA A 34 9.58 -20.24 -26.86
CA ALA A 34 10.43 -21.25 -27.46
C ALA A 34 9.81 -22.62 -27.16
N ASN A 35 9.12 -23.20 -28.16
CA ASN A 35 8.60 -24.57 -28.24
C ASN A 35 8.29 -25.25 -26.89
N ALA A 36 7.15 -24.91 -26.29
CA ALA A 36 6.50 -25.84 -25.37
C ALA A 36 5.93 -26.99 -26.22
N VAL A 37 6.55 -28.17 -26.11
CA VAL A 37 6.09 -29.42 -26.73
C VAL A 37 4.59 -29.58 -26.48
N ASN A 38 3.84 -29.81 -27.56
CA ASN A 38 2.46 -30.21 -27.52
C ASN A 38 2.28 -31.42 -26.57
N THR A 39 1.55 -31.24 -25.47
CA THR A 39 0.82 -32.35 -24.85
C THR A 39 -0.53 -31.81 -24.41
N THR A 40 -1.54 -32.23 -25.16
CA THR A 40 -2.96 -32.04 -24.90
C THR A 40 -3.39 -32.67 -23.57
N SER A 41 -4.35 -32.02 -22.88
CA SER A 41 -5.23 -32.51 -21.80
C SER A 41 -4.49 -33.03 -20.54
N ASP A 42 -4.73 -32.57 -19.32
CA ASP A 42 -6.03 -32.42 -18.65
C ASP A 42 -5.81 -31.69 -17.30
N ALA A 43 -6.89 -31.41 -16.60
CA ALA A 43 -7.05 -30.63 -15.37
C ALA A 43 -6.03 -30.81 -14.22
N ALA A 44 -5.93 -29.72 -13.44
CA ALA A 44 -5.52 -29.63 -12.04
C ALA A 44 -4.03 -29.89 -11.70
N THR A 45 -3.32 -28.85 -11.25
CA THR A 45 -2.61 -28.78 -9.95
C THR A 45 -1.95 -27.40 -9.85
N SER A 46 -2.59 -26.55 -9.05
CA SER A 46 -1.95 -25.40 -8.42
C SER A 46 -0.93 -25.88 -7.38
N GLU A 47 0.13 -25.10 -7.22
CA GLU A 47 1.18 -25.22 -6.20
C GLU A 47 2.37 -26.13 -6.57
N ALA A 48 3.58 -25.61 -6.32
CA ALA A 48 4.88 -26.29 -6.40
C ALA A 48 5.69 -26.29 -7.72
N VAL A 49 5.81 -25.16 -8.44
CA VAL A 49 7.03 -24.90 -9.24
C VAL A 49 7.41 -23.41 -9.24
N SER A 50 7.95 -22.92 -8.12
CA SER A 50 8.57 -21.58 -8.06
C SER A 50 9.83 -21.58 -7.20
N LYS A 51 10.62 -22.66 -7.31
CA LYS A 51 11.88 -22.79 -6.57
C LYS A 51 12.93 -23.65 -7.26
N ALA A 52 13.21 -23.40 -8.55
CA ALA A 52 14.49 -23.74 -9.18
C ALA A 52 14.49 -23.22 -10.62
N THR A 53 15.40 -22.28 -10.91
CA THR A 53 16.18 -22.11 -12.16
C THR A 53 16.97 -20.81 -11.96
N LEU A 54 18.11 -20.86 -11.27
CA LEU A 54 19.47 -21.13 -11.77
C LEU A 54 20.01 -20.02 -12.69
N LYS A 55 21.16 -19.52 -12.25
CA LYS A 55 22.03 -18.50 -12.81
C LYS A 55 22.25 -18.70 -14.32
N THR A 56 22.08 -17.65 -15.11
CA THR A 56 22.61 -17.59 -16.47
C THR A 56 23.96 -16.91 -16.41
N GLU A 57 24.99 -17.68 -16.72
CA GLU A 57 26.34 -17.22 -16.99
C GLU A 57 26.40 -16.32 -18.23
N GLU A 58 27.35 -15.42 -18.15
CA GLU A 58 27.69 -14.34 -19.06
C GLU A 58 28.23 -14.91 -20.38
N THR A 59 27.47 -14.72 -21.48
CA THR A 59 28.00 -14.83 -22.84
C THR A 59 27.85 -13.47 -23.51
N LEU A 60 29.00 -12.85 -23.80
CA LEU A 60 29.13 -11.58 -24.52
C LEU A 60 28.51 -11.69 -25.93
N ASP A 61 27.94 -10.58 -26.41
CA ASP A 61 27.59 -10.28 -27.81
C ASP A 61 26.14 -10.53 -28.30
N GLN A 62 25.15 -10.32 -27.43
CA GLN A 62 23.81 -9.86 -27.85
C GLN A 62 23.31 -8.74 -26.90
N PRO A 63 22.44 -7.82 -27.34
CA PRO A 63 21.74 -6.93 -26.41
C PRO A 63 20.84 -7.79 -25.50
N THR A 64 21.40 -8.26 -24.38
CA THR A 64 20.68 -9.00 -23.35
C THR A 64 19.68 -8.05 -22.69
N HIS A 65 18.45 -8.04 -23.20
CA HIS A 65 17.34 -7.40 -22.54
C HIS A 65 17.13 -8.09 -21.18
N PRO A 66 17.20 -7.37 -20.05
CA PRO A 66 17.02 -8.00 -18.75
C PRO A 66 15.60 -8.55 -18.68
N ALA A 67 15.48 -9.88 -18.60
CA ALA A 67 14.19 -10.52 -18.39
C ALA A 67 13.56 -9.96 -17.12
N ILE A 68 12.32 -9.49 -17.21
CA ILE A 68 11.58 -8.93 -16.07
C ILE A 68 11.23 -10.09 -15.14
N THR A 69 12.06 -10.31 -14.13
CA THR A 69 11.75 -11.17 -12.99
C THR A 69 11.41 -10.28 -11.79
N GLU A 70 10.79 -10.84 -10.73
CA GLU A 70 10.48 -10.05 -9.54
C GLU A 70 11.72 -9.37 -8.93
N ALA A 71 12.89 -10.01 -9.05
CA ALA A 71 14.17 -9.51 -8.56
C ALA A 71 14.77 -8.40 -9.46
N THR A 72 14.47 -8.43 -10.76
CA THR A 72 15.04 -7.50 -11.77
C THR A 72 13.96 -6.56 -12.32
N SER A 73 12.88 -6.34 -11.58
CA SER A 73 11.81 -5.43 -12.02
C SER A 73 12.31 -3.97 -12.02
N PRO A 74 12.10 -3.21 -13.11
CA PRO A 74 12.54 -1.81 -13.19
C PRO A 74 11.77 -0.87 -12.26
N PHE A 75 10.69 -1.36 -11.62
CA PHE A 75 9.84 -0.61 -10.72
C PHE A 75 10.17 -0.83 -9.24
N ARG A 76 11.02 -1.81 -8.91
CA ARG A 76 11.40 -2.09 -7.52
C ARG A 76 12.84 -1.65 -7.25
N PRO A 77 13.13 -1.14 -6.04
CA PRO A 77 14.50 -0.98 -5.60
C PRO A 77 15.13 -2.37 -5.50
N HIS A 78 16.39 -2.50 -5.90
CA HIS A 78 17.13 -3.74 -5.79
C HIS A 78 18.37 -3.54 -4.93
N LYS A 79 18.79 -4.60 -4.24
CA LYS A 79 20.00 -4.58 -3.42
C LYS A 79 21.17 -5.05 -4.28
N HIS A 80 22.24 -4.26 -4.33
CA HIS A 80 23.44 -4.64 -5.05
C HIS A 80 24.12 -5.83 -4.36
N PRO A 81 24.48 -6.91 -5.08
CA PRO A 81 24.96 -8.15 -4.47
C PRO A 81 26.30 -7.99 -3.74
N VAL A 82 27.24 -7.23 -4.32
CA VAL A 82 28.58 -7.01 -3.73
C VAL A 82 28.56 -5.97 -2.60
N THR A 83 28.08 -4.75 -2.89
CA THR A 83 28.12 -3.64 -1.91
C THR A 83 27.02 -3.70 -0.85
N GLY A 84 25.96 -4.49 -1.07
CA GLY A 84 24.82 -4.59 -0.16
C GLY A 84 23.95 -3.31 -0.06
N LYS A 85 24.24 -2.27 -0.85
CA LYS A 85 23.46 -1.03 -0.87
C LYS A 85 22.18 -1.21 -1.67
N TRP A 86 21.11 -0.54 -1.25
CA TRP A 86 19.88 -0.46 -2.03
C TRP A 86 20.02 0.60 -3.11
N HIS A 87 19.72 0.22 -4.34
CA HIS A 87 19.58 1.14 -5.45
C HIS A 87 18.12 1.52 -5.62
N ASP A 88 17.89 2.79 -5.96
CA ASP A 88 16.57 3.28 -6.33
C ASP A 88 16.04 2.54 -7.56
N PRO A 89 14.71 2.40 -7.68
CA PRO A 89 14.12 1.83 -8.88
C PRO A 89 14.45 2.69 -10.10
N VAL A 90 14.68 2.04 -11.25
CA VAL A 90 14.99 2.73 -12.53
C VAL A 90 13.91 3.75 -12.90
N PHE A 91 12.65 3.45 -12.55
CA PHE A 91 11.54 4.39 -12.63
C PHE A 91 11.09 4.78 -11.22
N SER A 92 11.16 6.08 -10.91
CA SER A 92 10.62 6.62 -9.66
C SER A 92 9.10 6.42 -9.57
N LEU A 93 8.54 6.46 -8.34
CA LEU A 93 7.10 6.25 -8.11
C LEU A 93 6.20 7.21 -8.91
N ARG A 94 6.69 8.42 -9.26
CA ARG A 94 5.99 9.34 -10.15
C ARG A 94 5.93 8.78 -11.57
N ARG A 95 7.09 8.41 -12.13
CA ARG A 95 7.19 7.85 -13.49
C ARG A 95 6.44 6.54 -13.63
N GLN A 96 6.45 5.69 -12.59
CA GLN A 96 5.62 4.49 -12.55
C GLN A 96 4.13 4.84 -12.65
N ALA A 97 3.66 5.84 -11.91
CA ALA A 97 2.26 6.26 -11.97
C ALA A 97 1.89 6.85 -13.34
N ASP A 98 2.80 7.60 -13.98
CA ASP A 98 2.61 8.14 -15.33
C ASP A 98 2.49 6.99 -16.35
N LEU A 99 3.37 5.99 -16.29
CA LEU A 99 3.30 4.78 -17.13
C LEU A 99 2.02 3.98 -16.89
N CYS A 100 1.65 3.71 -15.64
CA CYS A 100 0.40 3.01 -15.32
C CYS A 100 -0.82 3.80 -15.82
N LYS A 101 -0.81 5.13 -15.71
CA LYS A 101 -1.91 5.98 -16.19
C LYS A 101 -2.05 5.90 -17.70
N LEU A 102 -0.94 6.01 -18.45
CA LEU A 102 -0.93 5.88 -19.90
C LEU A 102 -1.35 4.46 -20.32
N ALA A 103 -0.77 3.44 -19.70
CA ALA A 103 -1.10 2.04 -20.03
C ALA A 103 -2.57 1.74 -19.80
N ARG A 104 -3.17 2.26 -18.72
CA ARG A 104 -4.60 2.16 -18.45
C ARG A 104 -5.47 2.85 -19.51
N GLN A 105 -5.05 4.02 -20.01
CA GLN A 105 -5.78 4.71 -21.09
C GLN A 105 -5.76 3.93 -22.40
N HIS A 106 -4.70 3.15 -22.64
CA HIS A 106 -4.51 2.34 -23.84
C HIS A 106 -4.81 0.85 -23.64
N GLY A 107 -5.32 0.43 -22.48
CA GLY A 107 -5.67 -0.97 -22.19
C GLY A 107 -4.49 -1.95 -22.11
N VAL A 108 -3.26 -1.47 -21.85
CA VAL A 108 -2.03 -2.28 -21.80
C VAL A 108 -1.42 -2.32 -20.40
N GLU A 109 -2.22 -2.13 -19.35
CA GLU A 109 -1.75 -2.11 -17.95
C GLU A 109 -1.24 -3.49 -17.49
N GLU A 110 -1.86 -4.58 -17.93
CA GLU A 110 -1.47 -5.97 -17.60
C GLU A 110 -0.09 -6.36 -18.13
N LEU A 111 0.36 -5.69 -19.20
CA LEU A 111 1.67 -5.92 -19.80
C LEU A 111 2.81 -5.25 -19.00
N LEU A 112 2.48 -4.35 -18.07
CA LEU A 112 3.48 -3.71 -17.23
C LEU A 112 3.89 -4.62 -16.06
N PRO A 113 5.13 -4.47 -15.56
CA PRO A 113 5.51 -5.11 -14.31
C PRO A 113 4.61 -4.68 -13.15
N ILE A 114 4.41 -5.60 -12.21
CA ILE A 114 3.67 -5.36 -10.98
C ILE A 114 4.24 -4.13 -10.25
N SER A 115 3.39 -3.14 -9.98
CA SER A 115 3.74 -1.89 -9.30
C SER A 115 2.73 -1.54 -8.21
N VAL A 116 3.21 -0.89 -7.15
CA VAL A 116 2.36 -0.27 -6.11
C VAL A 116 1.41 0.79 -6.70
N LYS A 117 1.69 1.27 -7.91
CA LYS A 117 0.87 2.25 -8.62
C LYS A 117 -0.17 1.62 -9.56
N SER A 118 -0.13 0.31 -9.82
CA SER A 118 -1.13 -0.35 -10.66
C SER A 118 -2.51 -0.36 -10.01
N THR A 119 -3.54 -0.39 -10.84
CA THR A 119 -4.95 -0.35 -10.45
C THR A 119 -5.30 -1.61 -9.66
N GLU A 120 -4.93 -2.79 -10.17
CA GLU A 120 -5.18 -4.08 -9.54
C GLU A 120 -4.49 -4.21 -8.18
N GLU A 121 -3.21 -3.84 -8.06
CA GLU A 121 -2.52 -3.92 -6.77
C GLU A 121 -3.14 -3.00 -5.73
N LYS A 122 -3.55 -1.79 -6.12
CA LYS A 122 -4.20 -0.84 -5.22
C LYS A 122 -5.54 -1.37 -4.72
N LEU A 123 -6.33 -1.98 -5.61
CA LEU A 123 -7.60 -2.60 -5.27
C LEU A 123 -7.37 -3.79 -4.35
N ARG A 124 -6.47 -4.72 -4.70
CA ARG A 124 -6.10 -5.88 -3.90
C ARG A 124 -5.70 -5.47 -2.48
N LYS A 125 -4.76 -4.52 -2.36
CA LYS A 125 -4.29 -4.02 -1.06
C LYS A 125 -5.40 -3.38 -0.25
N ARG A 126 -6.31 -2.64 -0.88
CA ARG A 126 -7.45 -2.00 -0.20
C ARG A 126 -8.49 -3.02 0.26
N MET A 127 -8.79 -4.02 -0.57
CA MET A 127 -9.74 -5.09 -0.24
C MET A 127 -9.20 -5.95 0.91
N GLU A 128 -7.93 -6.34 0.85
CA GLU A 128 -7.28 -7.18 1.87
C GLU A 128 -7.09 -6.45 3.20
N ASN A 129 -6.58 -5.21 3.17
CA ASN A 129 -6.15 -4.51 4.39
C ASN A 129 -7.18 -3.51 4.95
N GLY A 130 -8.14 -3.05 4.14
CA GLY A 130 -9.07 -1.99 4.51
C GLY A 130 -8.42 -0.64 4.83
N LEU A 131 -9.16 0.24 5.51
CA LEU A 131 -8.64 1.51 6.02
C LEU A 131 -7.82 1.26 7.29
N ARG A 132 -6.59 1.78 7.36
CA ARG A 132 -5.66 1.54 8.48
C ARG A 132 -5.18 2.81 9.18
N VAL A 133 -5.91 3.92 9.01
CA VAL A 133 -5.60 5.19 9.68
C VAL A 133 -5.84 5.05 11.19
N LYS A 134 -4.97 5.65 12.02
CA LYS A 134 -5.11 5.56 13.48
C LYS A 134 -6.44 6.18 13.92
N GLY A 135 -7.21 5.44 14.72
CA GLY A 135 -8.50 5.88 15.27
C GLY A 135 -9.70 5.47 14.42
N THR A 136 -9.65 5.63 13.09
CA THR A 136 -10.76 5.33 12.17
C THR A 136 -10.57 4.06 11.34
N GLY A 137 -9.37 3.48 11.35
CA GLY A 137 -9.08 2.24 10.65
C GLY A 137 -9.79 1.03 11.25
N VAL A 138 -9.88 -0.04 10.46
CA VAL A 138 -10.50 -1.31 10.88
C VAL A 138 -9.81 -1.81 12.16
N GLY A 139 -10.61 -2.09 13.19
CA GLY A 139 -10.12 -2.52 14.51
C GLY A 139 -9.49 -1.42 15.37
N GLN A 140 -9.47 -0.15 14.94
CA GLN A 140 -9.03 0.98 15.76
C GLN A 140 -10.20 1.66 16.46
N ARG A 141 -9.91 2.35 17.57
CA ARG A 141 -10.88 3.17 18.30
C ARG A 141 -10.38 4.60 18.43
N VAL A 142 -11.28 5.55 18.23
CA VAL A 142 -11.01 6.99 18.40
C VAL A 142 -10.72 7.30 19.88
N LYS A 143 -9.72 8.15 20.14
CA LYS A 143 -9.30 8.52 21.50
C LYS A 143 -10.36 9.35 22.25
N GLY A 144 -11.15 10.14 21.54
CA GLY A 144 -12.05 11.16 22.11
C GLY A 144 -11.28 12.40 22.60
N LYS A 145 -11.96 13.55 22.65
CA LYS A 145 -11.37 14.80 23.19
C LYS A 145 -11.21 14.71 24.70
N GLU A 146 -10.35 15.56 25.28
CA GLU A 146 -10.13 15.53 26.74
C GLU A 146 -11.40 15.84 27.54
N SER A 147 -12.23 16.77 27.07
CA SER A 147 -13.52 17.09 27.67
C SER A 147 -14.45 15.89 27.69
N GLU A 148 -14.54 15.14 26.59
CA GLU A 148 -15.37 13.93 26.47
C GLU A 148 -14.89 12.84 27.43
N ARG A 149 -13.58 12.59 27.48
CA ARG A 149 -12.99 11.57 28.36
C ARG A 149 -13.18 11.88 29.84
N THR A 150 -13.14 13.16 30.22
CA THR A 150 -13.21 13.60 31.63
C THR A 150 -14.63 14.00 32.08
N LEU A 151 -15.59 14.11 31.16
CA LEU A 151 -16.94 14.60 31.43
C LEU A 151 -17.62 13.84 32.58
N LYS A 152 -17.57 12.51 32.54
CA LYS A 152 -18.18 11.65 33.57
C LYS A 152 -17.60 11.94 34.96
N SER A 153 -16.27 11.97 35.07
CA SER A 153 -15.58 12.28 36.34
C SER A 153 -15.92 13.69 36.84
N ARG A 154 -15.99 14.69 35.95
CA ARG A 154 -16.36 16.06 36.32
C ARG A 154 -17.81 16.15 36.82
N LEU A 155 -18.74 15.45 36.16
CA LEU A 155 -20.15 15.38 36.58
C LEU A 155 -20.31 14.68 37.93
N GLU A 156 -19.60 13.57 38.17
CA GLU A 156 -19.61 12.86 39.45
C GLU A 156 -19.07 13.74 40.58
N LYS A 157 -17.98 14.47 40.36
CA LYS A 157 -17.44 15.44 41.33
C LYS A 157 -18.46 16.52 41.67
N ARG A 158 -19.15 17.07 40.66
CA ARG A 158 -20.21 18.06 40.86
C ARG A 158 -21.38 17.47 41.64
N ARG A 159 -21.83 16.26 41.30
CA ARG A 159 -22.90 15.56 42.02
C ARG A 159 -22.55 15.34 43.49
N LYS A 160 -21.36 14.84 43.77
CA LYS A 160 -20.88 14.60 45.14
C LYS A 160 -20.82 15.90 45.95
N ALA A 161 -20.24 16.96 45.37
CA ALA A 161 -20.18 18.27 46.03
C ALA A 161 -21.57 18.83 46.37
N MET A 162 -22.55 18.66 45.48
CA MET A 162 -23.94 19.09 45.72
C MET A 162 -24.62 18.29 46.83
N LEU A 163 -24.35 16.98 46.93
CA LEU A 163 -24.89 16.13 48.01
C LEU A 163 -24.26 16.45 49.37
N GLU A 164 -22.98 16.77 49.41
CA GLU A 164 -22.26 17.14 50.65
C GLU A 164 -22.47 18.61 51.05
N MET A 165 -23.00 19.44 50.14
CA MET A 165 -23.20 20.88 50.34
C MET A 165 -24.06 21.21 51.59
N PRO A 166 -25.22 20.57 51.85
CA PRO A 166 -26.05 20.92 53.00
C PRO A 166 -25.33 20.71 54.34
N GLN A 167 -24.63 19.59 54.49
CA GLN A 167 -23.83 19.30 55.70
C GLN A 167 -22.67 20.28 55.85
N MET A 168 -22.00 20.63 54.74
CA MET A 168 -20.93 21.63 54.75
C MET A 168 -21.46 23.00 55.21
N ILE A 169 -22.60 23.45 54.70
CA ILE A 169 -23.21 24.72 55.09
C ILE A 169 -23.60 24.70 56.58
N GLN A 170 -24.19 23.61 57.07
CA GLN A 170 -24.54 23.47 58.47
C GLN A 170 -23.31 23.60 59.37
N THR A 171 -22.25 22.83 59.10
CA THR A 171 -21.01 22.91 59.89
C THR A 171 -20.32 24.27 59.79
N TRP A 172 -20.40 24.95 58.65
CA TRP A 172 -19.86 26.31 58.48
C TRP A 172 -20.62 27.36 59.32
N LYS A 173 -21.96 27.26 59.37
CA LYS A 173 -22.82 28.12 60.20
C LYS A 173 -22.58 27.88 61.69
N GLU A 174 -22.60 26.62 62.13
CA GLU A 174 -22.36 26.22 63.54
C GLU A 174 -21.00 26.71 64.05
N ARG A 175 -19.98 26.72 63.18
CA ARG A 175 -18.61 27.11 63.53
C ARG A 175 -18.35 28.63 63.43
N GLY A 176 -19.41 29.42 63.23
CA GLY A 176 -19.36 30.88 63.31
C GLY A 176 -18.95 31.59 62.01
N HIS A 177 -19.53 31.21 60.88
CA HIS A 177 -19.43 31.92 59.59
C HIS A 177 -17.98 32.23 59.16
N GLY A 178 -17.09 31.24 59.31
CA GLY A 178 -15.70 31.35 58.88
C GLY A 178 -14.68 31.66 59.98
N ARG A 179 -15.07 32.13 61.18
CA ARG A 179 -14.11 32.45 62.26
C ARG A 179 -13.32 31.22 62.73
N GLY A 180 -13.96 30.06 62.84
CA GLY A 180 -13.32 28.78 63.21
C GLY A 180 -13.02 27.85 62.03
N TRP A 181 -13.17 28.31 60.79
CA TRP A 181 -13.05 27.48 59.58
C TRP A 181 -11.61 27.41 59.09
N LYS A 182 -11.05 26.20 59.06
CA LYS A 182 -9.66 25.94 58.61
C LYS A 182 -9.58 25.20 57.27
N LYS A 183 -10.71 24.74 56.73
CA LYS A 183 -10.80 23.93 55.50
C LYS A 183 -11.07 24.79 54.26
N TRP A 184 -10.20 25.77 54.00
CA TRP A 184 -10.30 26.59 52.80
C TRP A 184 -9.86 25.80 51.55
N PRO A 185 -10.50 26.01 50.38
CA PRO A 185 -9.98 25.51 49.13
C PRO A 185 -8.54 25.99 48.91
N LYS A 186 -7.72 25.15 48.28
CA LYS A 186 -6.35 25.48 47.89
C LYS A 186 -6.31 25.93 46.43
#